data_AF-A0A814ERC1-F1
#
_entry.id   AF-A0A814ERC1-F1
#
_cell.length_a   1.000
_cell.length_b   1.000
_cell.length_c   1.000
_cell.angle_alpha   90.00
_cell.angle_beta   90.00
_cell.angle_gamma   90.00
#
_symmetry.space_group_name_H-M   'P 1'
#
loop_
_entity.id
_entity.type
_entity.pdbx_description
1 polymer ?
#
loop_
_entity_poly.entity_id
_entity_poly.type
_entity_poly.pdbx_seq_one_letter_code
_entity_poly.pdbx_strand_id
1 'polypeptide(L)'
;MNLLVLSLLALFSLGKSQSSDFNLYFNSVEWITRDGILSLSIDHKTVPYDKVPEAFAELERLFSQDPQWKNRDSLYMQFLCHVNFAANKNPWNIEPHRVTTSYLQHILYACNPPRKYYYYI
;
A
#
# COMPACT_ATOMS: atom_id res chain seq x y z
N MET A 1 -23.97 -44.90 -22.96
CA MET A 1 -25.06 -43.91 -22.92
C MET A 1 -25.16 -43.40 -21.49
N ASN A 2 -25.24 -42.06 -21.30
CA ASN A 2 -25.27 -41.28 -20.05
C ASN A 2 -23.98 -41.20 -19.22
N LEU A 3 -23.58 -40.06 -18.66
CA LEU A 3 -23.71 -38.64 -18.99
C LEU A 3 -22.70 -37.96 -18.03
N LEU A 4 -21.79 -37.14 -18.58
CA LEU A 4 -21.08 -36.00 -17.97
C LEU A 4 -21.06 -35.88 -16.43
N VAL A 5 -19.87 -36.02 -15.82
CA VAL A 5 -19.51 -35.22 -14.64
C VAL A 5 -18.15 -34.57 -14.92
N LEU A 6 -18.20 -33.36 -15.47
CA LEU A 6 -17.08 -32.43 -15.42
C LEU A 6 -16.86 -32.03 -13.96
N SER A 7 -15.81 -32.52 -13.30
CA SER A 7 -15.27 -31.85 -12.12
C SER A 7 -14.33 -30.73 -12.55
N LEU A 8 -14.91 -29.67 -13.12
CA LEU A 8 -14.19 -28.43 -13.43
C LEU A 8 -14.44 -27.43 -12.30
N LEU A 9 -13.75 -27.58 -11.18
CA LEU A 9 -13.58 -26.53 -10.18
C LEU A 9 -12.12 -26.47 -9.74
N ALA A 10 -11.22 -26.32 -10.72
CA ALA A 10 -10.09 -25.44 -10.48
C ALA A 10 -10.69 -24.03 -10.38
N LEU A 11 -10.89 -23.56 -9.15
CA LEU A 11 -11.12 -22.15 -8.87
C LEU A 11 -9.91 -21.40 -9.45
N PHE A 12 -10.05 -20.91 -10.68
CA PHE A 12 -9.14 -19.92 -11.22
C PHE A 12 -9.11 -18.78 -10.20
N SER A 13 -7.99 -18.64 -9.48
CA SER A 13 -7.62 -17.35 -8.92
C SER A 13 -7.56 -16.41 -10.11
N LEU A 14 -8.60 -15.60 -10.31
CA LEU A 14 -8.52 -14.45 -11.19
C LEU A 14 -7.44 -13.56 -10.59
N GLY A 15 -6.21 -13.71 -11.07
CA GLY A 15 -5.18 -12.71 -10.83
C GLY A 15 -5.78 -11.36 -11.22
N LYS A 16 -5.92 -10.45 -10.25
CA LYS A 16 -6.33 -9.07 -10.55
C LYS A 16 -5.39 -8.56 -11.63
N SER A 17 -5.92 -8.34 -12.83
CA SER A 17 -5.16 -7.65 -13.88
C SER A 17 -4.75 -6.29 -13.32
N GLN A 18 -3.44 -6.03 -13.27
CA GLN A 18 -2.93 -4.71 -12.89
C GLN A 18 -3.40 -3.72 -13.96
N SER A 19 -3.97 -2.59 -13.55
CA SER A 19 -4.39 -1.54 -14.47
C SER A 19 -3.16 -1.00 -15.22
N SER A 20 -3.37 -0.36 -16.37
CA SER A 20 -2.34 0.46 -17.01
C SER A 20 -1.73 1.45 -16.02
N ASP A 21 -2.56 1.96 -15.11
CA ASP A 21 -2.24 3.03 -14.19
C ASP A 21 -1.35 2.55 -13.03
N PHE A 22 -1.50 1.30 -12.57
CA PHE A 22 -0.58 0.70 -11.61
C PHE A 22 0.85 0.68 -12.16
N ASN A 23 1.01 0.23 -13.41
CA ASN A 23 2.31 0.13 -14.05
C ASN A 23 2.96 1.50 -14.33
N LEU A 24 2.22 2.61 -14.22
CA LEU A 24 2.82 3.95 -14.26
C LEU A 24 3.62 4.26 -12.99
N TYR A 25 3.17 3.76 -11.84
CA TYR A 25 3.70 4.15 -10.53
C TYR A 25 4.52 3.06 -9.84
N PHE A 26 4.26 1.78 -10.12
CA PHE A 26 4.82 0.67 -9.35
C PHE A 26 5.34 -0.43 -10.27
N ASN A 27 6.41 -1.10 -9.85
CA ASN A 27 6.88 -2.36 -10.45
C ASN A 27 6.22 -3.55 -9.74
N SER A 28 6.12 -3.49 -8.40
CA SER A 28 5.42 -4.49 -7.59
C SER A 28 4.97 -3.90 -6.26
N VAL A 29 3.93 -4.50 -5.67
CA VAL A 29 3.45 -4.16 -4.33
C VAL A 29 2.99 -5.43 -3.65
N GLU A 30 3.48 -5.67 -2.44
CA GLU A 30 3.16 -6.89 -1.68
C GLU A 30 3.14 -6.65 -0.17
N TRP A 31 2.32 -7.42 0.52
CA TRP A 31 2.36 -7.47 1.98
C TRP A 31 3.54 -8.31 2.44
N ILE A 32 4.40 -7.74 3.28
CA ILE A 32 5.54 -8.42 3.88
C ILE A 32 5.53 -8.26 5.40
N THR A 33 6.24 -9.15 6.09
CA THR A 33 6.64 -8.94 7.48
C THR A 33 8.16 -8.81 7.52
N ARG A 34 8.67 -7.66 7.97
CA ARG A 34 10.10 -7.45 8.25
C ARG A 34 10.27 -7.07 9.71
N ASP A 35 11.24 -7.65 10.40
CA ASP A 35 11.54 -7.33 11.80
C ASP A 35 10.29 -7.43 12.72
N GLY A 36 9.38 -8.35 12.41
CA GLY A 36 8.10 -8.52 13.13
C GLY A 36 7.02 -7.47 12.83
N ILE A 37 7.23 -6.60 11.84
CA ILE A 37 6.31 -5.52 11.45
C ILE A 37 5.70 -5.83 10.08
N LEU A 38 4.38 -5.97 10.06
CA LEU A 38 3.57 -6.02 8.84
C LEU A 38 3.65 -4.68 8.09
N SER A 39 4.03 -4.73 6.82
CA SER A 39 4.14 -3.57 5.92
C SER A 39 3.59 -3.89 4.53
N LEU A 40 3.01 -2.90 3.85
CA LEU A 40 2.85 -2.92 2.40
C LEU A 40 4.17 -2.44 1.81
N SER A 41 4.93 -3.35 1.22
CA SER A 41 6.19 -3.07 0.52
C SER A 41 5.88 -2.67 -0.91
N ILE A 42 6.32 -1.48 -1.31
CA ILE A 42 6.01 -0.85 -2.58
C ILE A 42 7.34 -0.66 -3.33
N ASP A 43 7.57 -1.50 -4.33
CA ASP A 43 8.61 -1.26 -5.34
C ASP A 43 8.07 -0.28 -6.35
N HIS A 44 8.55 0.96 -6.24
CA HIS A 44 7.99 2.10 -6.94
C HIS A 44 8.85 2.56 -8.12
N LYS A 45 8.20 3.19 -9.07
CA LYS A 45 8.82 4.09 -10.05
C LYS A 45 8.84 5.51 -9.48
N THR A 46 9.37 6.46 -10.23
CA THR A 46 9.23 7.88 -9.86
C THR A 46 7.75 8.25 -9.87
N VAL A 47 7.22 8.66 -8.71
CA VAL A 47 5.87 9.20 -8.58
C VAL A 47 5.97 10.73 -8.53
N PRO A 48 5.53 11.47 -9.56
CA PRO A 48 5.44 12.92 -9.52
C PRO A 48 4.55 13.39 -8.37
N TYR A 49 4.87 14.54 -7.77
CA TYR A 49 4.12 15.05 -6.62
C TYR A 49 2.63 15.28 -6.94
N ASP A 50 2.33 15.78 -8.14
CA ASP A 50 0.96 15.99 -8.62
C ASP A 50 0.20 14.69 -8.91
N LYS A 51 0.88 13.54 -8.87
CA LYS A 51 0.32 12.20 -9.07
C LYS A 51 0.23 11.36 -7.81
N VAL A 52 0.55 11.93 -6.65
CA VAL A 52 0.42 11.23 -5.35
C VAL A 52 -1.00 10.70 -5.11
N PRO A 53 -2.09 11.48 -5.34
CA PRO A 53 -3.44 10.98 -5.13
C PRO A 53 -3.79 9.78 -6.03
N GLU A 54 -3.46 9.86 -7.32
CA GLU A 54 -3.73 8.80 -8.30
C GLU A 54 -2.90 7.53 -7.99
N ALA A 55 -1.63 7.69 -7.66
CA ALA A 55 -0.77 6.57 -7.30
C ALA A 55 -1.27 5.86 -6.03
N PHE A 56 -1.69 6.62 -5.00
CA PHE A 56 -2.26 6.02 -3.80
C PHE A 56 -3.63 5.35 -4.07
N ALA A 57 -4.44 5.92 -4.96
CA ALA A 57 -5.71 5.32 -5.36
C ALA A 57 -5.53 3.93 -6.00
N GLU A 58 -4.43 3.69 -6.73
CA GLU A 58 -4.11 2.35 -7.24
C GLU A 58 -3.78 1.35 -6.13
N LEU A 59 -3.07 1.78 -5.08
CA LEU A 59 -2.86 0.94 -3.89
C LEU A 59 -4.20 0.62 -3.21
N GLU A 60 -5.05 1.64 -3.01
CA GLU A 60 -6.36 1.47 -2.39
C GLU A 60 -7.28 0.53 -3.21
N ARG A 61 -7.30 0.68 -4.54
CA ARG A 61 -8.06 -0.19 -5.45
C ARG A 61 -7.61 -1.66 -5.35
N LEU A 62 -6.31 -1.90 -5.19
CA LEU A 62 -5.76 -3.25 -5.13
C LEU A 62 -5.91 -3.89 -3.75
N PHE A 63 -5.67 -3.13 -2.67
CA PHE A 63 -5.45 -3.67 -1.34
C PHE A 63 -6.53 -3.30 -0.31
N SER A 64 -7.47 -2.38 -0.58
CA SER A 64 -8.49 -1.96 0.41
C SER A 64 -9.41 -3.07 0.94
N GLN A 65 -9.54 -4.17 0.20
CA GLN A 65 -10.32 -5.35 0.61
C GLN A 65 -9.50 -6.37 1.41
N ASP A 66 -8.19 -6.16 1.53
CA ASP A 66 -7.31 -7.02 2.34
C ASP A 66 -7.53 -6.72 3.84
N PRO A 67 -7.71 -7.72 4.71
CA PRO A 67 -7.84 -7.51 6.15
C PRO A 67 -6.68 -6.73 6.80
N GLN A 68 -5.53 -6.69 6.15
CA GLN A 68 -4.34 -5.95 6.58
C GLN A 68 -4.43 -4.45 6.29
N TRP A 69 -5.24 -4.03 5.32
CA TRP A 69 -5.44 -2.62 4.99
C TRP A 69 -6.26 -1.92 6.07
N LYS A 70 -5.57 -1.13 6.92
CA LYS A 70 -6.16 -0.38 8.03
C LYS A 70 -5.55 1.01 8.09
N ASN A 71 -6.26 1.94 8.74
CA ASN A 71 -5.80 3.31 8.96
C ASN A 71 -5.42 4.02 7.65
N ARG A 72 -6.36 4.02 6.70
CA ARG A 72 -6.22 4.56 5.34
C ARG A 72 -5.54 5.93 5.28
N ASP A 73 -5.96 6.88 6.12
CA ASP A 73 -5.38 8.22 6.12
C ASP A 73 -3.94 8.24 6.65
N SER A 74 -3.60 7.37 7.60
CA SER A 74 -2.21 7.20 8.03
C SER A 74 -1.37 6.56 6.94
N LEU A 75 -1.89 5.55 6.22
CA LEU A 75 -1.21 4.97 5.06
C LEU A 75 -0.94 6.01 3.97
N TYR A 76 -1.92 6.88 3.69
CA TYR A 76 -1.76 7.97 2.74
C TYR A 76 -0.67 8.94 3.17
N MET A 77 -0.63 9.34 4.44
CA MET A 77 0.40 10.25 4.95
C MET A 77 1.80 9.63 4.95
N GLN A 78 1.91 8.32 5.25
CA GLN A 78 3.16 7.57 5.11
C GLN A 78 3.64 7.56 3.65
N PHE A 79 2.73 7.26 2.71
CA PHE A 79 3.01 7.27 1.26
C PHE A 79 3.45 8.65 0.76
N LEU A 80 2.68 9.70 1.08
CA LEU A 80 3.00 11.09 0.73
C LEU A 80 4.35 11.54 1.31
N CYS A 81 4.65 11.18 2.55
CA CYS A 81 5.96 11.47 3.15
C CYS A 81 7.08 10.77 2.39
N HIS A 82 6.89 9.50 2.02
CA HIS A 82 7.87 8.75 1.24
C HIS A 82 8.14 9.41 -0.13
N VAL A 83 7.10 9.82 -0.85
CA VAL A 83 7.24 10.55 -2.13
C VAL A 83 8.06 11.84 -1.94
N ASN A 84 7.78 12.61 -0.88
CA ASN A 84 8.41 13.92 -0.68
C ASN A 84 9.84 13.87 -0.11
N PHE A 85 10.11 12.94 0.81
CA PHE A 85 11.32 12.96 1.63
C PHE A 85 12.19 11.71 1.48
N ALA A 86 11.67 10.66 0.86
CA ALA A 86 12.37 9.38 0.69
C ALA A 86 12.25 8.85 -0.75
N ALA A 87 12.16 9.74 -1.74
CA ALA A 87 11.95 9.39 -3.15
C ALA A 87 12.97 8.38 -3.70
N ASN A 88 14.20 8.40 -3.18
CA ASN A 88 15.28 7.49 -3.60
C ASN A 88 15.31 6.16 -2.82
N LYS A 89 14.52 6.00 -1.75
CA LYS A 89 14.45 4.76 -0.96
C LYS A 89 13.48 3.80 -1.64
N ASN A 90 13.96 2.74 -2.26
CA ASN A 90 13.12 1.70 -2.84
C ASN A 90 13.44 0.33 -2.17
N PRO A 91 12.47 -0.41 -1.59
CA PRO A 91 11.04 -0.12 -1.51
C PRO A 91 10.63 0.88 -0.43
N TRP A 92 9.45 1.48 -0.60
CA TRP A 92 8.72 2.14 0.49
C TRP A 92 7.94 1.08 1.28
N ASN A 93 7.95 1.18 2.60
CA ASN A 93 7.28 0.21 3.46
C ASN A 93 6.30 0.96 4.35
N ILE A 94 5.01 0.99 3.97
CA ILE A 94 3.97 1.66 4.76
C ILE A 94 3.27 0.66 5.67
N GLU A 95 2.97 1.08 6.89
CA GLU A 95 2.65 0.19 8.00
C GLU A 95 1.20 0.42 8.46
N PRO A 96 0.27 -0.53 8.23
CA PRO A 96 -1.16 -0.33 8.49
C PRO A 96 -1.51 -0.26 9.97
N HIS A 97 -0.56 -0.58 10.87
CA HIS A 97 -0.77 -0.47 12.31
C HIS A 97 -0.55 0.96 12.86
N ARG A 98 0.03 1.87 12.05
CA ARG A 98 0.16 3.30 12.40
C ARG A 98 -1.18 4.01 12.28
N VAL A 99 -1.38 5.03 13.11
CA VAL A 99 -2.68 5.75 13.23
C VAL A 99 -2.55 7.26 13.08
N THR A 100 -1.33 7.80 13.16
CA THR A 100 -1.10 9.25 13.06
C THR A 100 -1.49 9.73 11.67
N THR A 101 -2.15 10.89 11.60
CA THR A 101 -2.55 11.58 10.35
C THR A 101 -1.94 12.98 10.22
N SER A 102 -1.23 13.46 11.26
CA SER A 102 -0.48 14.72 11.19
C SER A 102 0.72 14.57 10.25
N TYR A 103 0.76 15.36 9.18
CA TYR A 103 1.84 15.29 8.22
C TYR A 103 3.20 15.68 8.83
N LEU A 104 3.23 16.70 9.69
CA LEU A 104 4.43 17.10 10.43
C LEU A 104 5.01 15.93 11.25
N GLN A 105 4.15 15.14 11.89
CA GLN A 105 4.60 13.97 12.64
C GLN A 105 5.19 12.88 11.72
N HIS A 106 4.71 12.73 10.49
CA HIS A 106 5.35 11.81 9.54
C HIS A 106 6.76 12.29 9.17
N ILE A 107 6.93 13.59 8.93
CA ILE A 107 8.25 14.17 8.63
C ILE A 107 9.22 13.95 9.80
N LEU A 108 8.80 14.28 11.03
CA LEU A 108 9.64 14.16 12.23
C LEU A 108 10.04 12.72 12.57
N TYR A 109 9.24 11.74 12.16
CA TYR A 109 9.45 10.32 12.45
C TYR A 109 9.78 9.49 11.19
N ALA A 110 10.49 10.08 10.24
CA ALA A 110 11.01 9.39 9.05
C ALA A 110 9.93 8.59 8.30
N CYS A 111 8.79 9.24 8.08
CA CYS A 111 7.61 8.81 7.36
C CYS A 111 6.74 7.73 8.01
N ASN A 112 7.20 6.98 9.03
CA ASN A 112 6.40 5.95 9.71
C ASN A 112 6.29 6.22 11.23
N PRO A 113 5.48 7.20 11.66
CA PRO A 113 5.41 7.62 13.06
C PRO A 113 4.88 6.50 13.97
N PRO A 114 5.40 6.36 15.21
CA PRO A 114 4.95 5.33 16.13
C PRO A 114 3.49 5.49 16.54
N ARG A 115 2.86 4.38 16.95
CA ARG A 115 1.44 4.37 17.38
C ARG A 115 1.16 5.27 18.59
N LYS A 116 2.18 5.54 19.40
CA LYS A 116 2.10 6.46 20.54
C LYS A 116 2.73 7.78 20.12
N TYR A 117 1.91 8.80 19.87
CA TYR A 117 2.01 10.15 20.46
C TYR A 117 0.76 10.99 20.09
N TYR A 118 0.52 12.00 20.92
CA TYR A 118 -0.76 12.61 21.30
C TYR A 118 -1.53 13.37 20.22
N TYR A 119 -2.86 13.34 20.35
CA TYR A 119 -3.74 14.40 19.88
C TYR A 119 -3.23 15.72 20.47
N TYR A 120 -2.72 16.61 19.62
CA TYR A 120 -2.76 18.03 19.96
C TYR A 120 -4.09 18.55 19.46
N ILE A 121 -4.97 18.79 20.42
CA ILE A 121 -6.15 19.65 20.35
C ILE A 121 -5.76 21.03 19.81
#